data_AF-A0A3N1DB67-F1
#
_entry.id   AF-A0A3N1DB67-F1
#
_cell.length_a   1.000
_cell.length_b   1.000
_cell.length_c   1.000
_cell.angle_alpha   90.00
_cell.angle_beta   90.00
_cell.angle_gamma   90.00
#
_symmetry.space_group_name_H-M   'P 1'
#
loop_
_entity.id
_entity.type
_entity.pdbx_description
1 polymer ?
#
loop_
_entity_poly.entity_id
_entity_poly.type
_entity_poly.pdbx_seq_one_letter_code
_entity_poly.pdbx_strand_id
1 'polypeptide(L)' 'MRSPHGERLARLSQAIDELSAHGLAGLPPDLLAERVEHIFTLVEGIDPESARRRTRRAVIEN' A
#
# COMPACT_ATOMS: atom_id res chain seq x y z
N MET A 1 2.40 -9.14 -24.12
CA MET A 1 2.19 -7.81 -23.51
C MET A 1 1.48 -8.01 -22.18
N ARG A 2 2.03 -7.53 -21.06
CA ARG A 2 1.28 -7.49 -19.79
C ARG A 2 0.47 -6.20 -19.77
N SER A 3 -0.80 -6.28 -19.37
CA SER A 3 -1.64 -5.09 -19.24
C SER A 3 -1.08 -4.18 -18.15
N PRO A 4 -1.13 -2.84 -18.30
CA PRO A 4 -0.66 -1.90 -17.29
C PRO A 4 -1.25 -2.14 -15.90
N HIS A 5 -2.50 -2.62 -15.86
CA HIS A 5 -3.19 -3.00 -14.63
C HIS A 5 -2.56 -4.24 -13.96
N GLY A 6 -2.19 -5.26 -14.74
CA GLY A 6 -1.54 -6.47 -14.24
C GLY A 6 -0.13 -6.21 -13.71
N GLU A 7 0.60 -5.26 -14.29
CA GLU A 7 1.89 -4.84 -13.75
C GLU A 7 1.76 -4.11 -12.40
N ARG A 8 0.73 -3.26 -12.26
CA ARG A 8 0.47 -2.58 -10.98
C ARG A 8 0.10 -3.57 -9.88
N LEU A 9 -0.76 -4.53 -10.19
CA LEU A 9 -1.11 -5.63 -9.28
C LEU A 9 0.10 -6.48 -8.89
N ALA A 10 0.98 -6.81 -9.84
CA ALA A 10 2.20 -7.56 -9.55
C ALA A 10 3.14 -6.79 -8.60
N ARG A 11 3.31 -5.47 -8.80
CA ARG A 11 4.09 -4.60 -7.89
C ARG A 11 3.47 -4.53 -6.50
N LEU A 12 2.15 -4.42 -6.40
CA LEU A 12 1.43 -4.45 -5.12
C LEU A 12 1.63 -5.78 -4.39
N SER A 13 1.47 -6.91 -5.09
CA SER A 13 1.70 -8.24 -4.53
C SER A 13 3.11 -8.37 -3.96
N GLN A 14 4.12 -7.96 -4.75
CA GLN A 14 5.52 -8.00 -4.32
C GLN A 14 5.76 -7.17 -3.05
N ALA A 15 5.21 -5.95 -2.98
CA ALA A 15 5.39 -5.10 -1.80
C ALA A 15 4.76 -5.70 -0.53
N ILE A 16 3.63 -6.41 -0.67
CA ILE A 16 2.98 -7.15 0.43
C ILE A 16 3.83 -8.35 0.85
N ASP A 17 4.38 -9.10 -0.11
CA ASP A 17 5.26 -10.24 0.17
C ASP A 17 6.54 -9.80 0.89
N GLU A 18 7.16 -8.70 0.46
CA GLU A 18 8.32 -8.08 1.13
C GLU A 18 7.99 -7.69 2.57
N LEU A 19 6.86 -7.01 2.80
CA LEU A 19 6.42 -6.66 4.15
C LEU A 19 6.17 -7.89 5.03
N SER A 20 5.59 -8.94 4.45
CA SER A 20 5.29 -10.20 5.14
C SER A 20 6.57 -10.97 5.50
N ALA A 21 7.59 -10.92 4.65
CA ALA A 21 8.87 -11.60 4.86
C ALA A 21 9.65 -11.02 6.07
N HIS A 22 9.51 -9.73 6.34
CA HIS A 22 10.16 -9.09 7.49
C HIS A 22 9.39 -9.28 8.80
N GLY A 23 8.10 -9.59 8.73
CA GLY A 23 7.20 -9.68 9.88
C GLY A 23 6.96 -8.31 10.53
N LEU A 24 5.71 -8.02 10.91
CA LEU A 24 5.34 -6.71 11.46
C LEU A 24 6.08 -6.32 12.75
N ALA A 25 6.60 -7.32 13.49
CA ALA A 25 7.38 -7.12 14.71
C ALA A 25 8.90 -6.98 14.46
N GLY A 26 9.38 -7.27 13.26
CA GLY A 26 10.80 -7.24 12.89
C GLY A 26 11.27 -5.90 12.33
N LEU A 27 10.34 -4.99 12.00
CA LEU A 27 10.64 -3.69 11.42
C LEU A 27 10.58 -2.58 12.47
N PRO A 28 11.55 -1.63 12.47
CA PRO A 28 11.40 -0.42 13.25
C PRO A 28 10.15 0.36 12.78
N PRO A 29 9.45 1.08 13.68
CA PRO A 29 8.19 1.74 13.37
C PRO A 29 8.25 2.68 12.17
N ASP A 30 9.35 3.42 12.00
CA ASP A 30 9.52 4.34 10.87
C ASP A 30 9.57 3.60 9.53
N LEU A 31 10.32 2.50 9.48
CA LEU A 31 10.44 1.68 8.27
C LEU A 31 9.11 0.95 7.97
N LEU A 32 8.39 0.52 9.01
CA LEU A 32 7.06 -0.04 8.84
C LEU A 32 6.10 1.01 8.24
N ALA A 33 6.13 2.24 8.75
CA ALA A 33 5.32 3.33 8.22
C ALA A 33 5.63 3.61 6.74
N GLU A 34 6.91 3.73 6.37
CA GLU A 34 7.32 3.92 4.97
C GLU A 34 6.83 2.80 4.04
N ARG A 35 6.94 1.53 4.48
CA ARG A 35 6.48 0.38 3.68
C ARG A 35 4.97 0.38 3.50
N VAL A 36 4.24 0.73 4.56
CA VAL A 36 2.77 0.86 4.52
C VAL A 36 2.36 2.02 3.60
N GLU A 37 3.03 3.17 3.67
CA GLU A 37 2.77 4.29 2.76
C GLU A 37 3.01 3.92 1.30
N HIS A 38 4.12 3.23 1.00
CA HIS A 38 4.39 2.74 -0.36
C HIS A 38 3.28 1.81 -0.86
N ILE A 39 2.80 0.87 -0.03
CA ILE A 39 1.67 0.01 -0.39
C ILE A 39 0.42 0.84 -0.69
N PHE A 40 0.14 1.89 0.10
CA PHE A 40 -0.99 2.78 -0.17
C PHE A 40 -0.85 3.49 -1.53
N THR A 41 0.32 4.04 -1.86
CA THR A 41 0.56 4.64 -3.19
C THR A 41 0.30 3.65 -4.33
N LEU A 42 0.71 2.38 -4.17
CA LEU A 42 0.46 1.34 -5.16
C LEU A 42 -1.04 1.04 -5.32
N VAL A 43 -1.78 0.98 -4.20
CA VAL A 43 -3.23 0.77 -4.21
C VAL A 43 -3.94 1.95 -4.88
N GLU A 44 -3.58 3.20 -4.60
CA GLU A 44 -4.18 4.37 -5.24
C GLU A 44 -3.95 4.41 -6.76
N GLY A 45 -2.81 3.87 -7.21
CA GLY A 45 -2.53 3.66 -8.63
C GLY A 45 -3.42 2.60 -9.28
N ILE A 46 -4.06 1.72 -8.52
CA ILE A 46 -4.95 0.65 -9.00
C ILE A 46 -6.42 1.06 -8.85
N ASP A 47 -6.78 1.60 -7.68
CA ASP A 47 -8.10 2.12 -7.33
C ASP A 47 -7.99 3.56 -6.80
N PRO A 48 -8.14 4.58 -7.65
CA PRO A 48 -8.07 5.97 -7.20
C PRO A 48 -9.15 6.35 -6.19
N GLU A 49 -10.27 5.61 -6.12
CA GLU A 49 -11.34 5.88 -5.18
C GLU A 49 -10.96 5.48 -3.74
N SER A 50 -10.00 4.59 -3.57
CA SER A 50 -9.48 4.20 -2.25
C SER A 50 -8.86 5.39 -1.51
N ALA A 51 -8.16 6.28 -2.23
CA ALA A 51 -7.60 7.52 -1.69
C ALA A 51 -8.69 8.40 -1.07
N ARG A 52 -9.80 8.59 -1.80
CA ARG A 52 -10.93 9.42 -1.36
C ARG A 52 -11.61 8.85 -0.12
N ARG A 53 -11.75 7.53 -0.03
CA ARG A 53 -12.32 6.86 1.16
C ARG A 53 -11.41 7.03 2.38
N ARG A 54 -10.09 6.93 2.19
CA ARG A 54 -9.11 7.14 3.27
C ARG A 54 -9.15 8.57 3.81
N THR A 55 -9.14 9.57 2.93
CA THR A 55 -9.26 10.98 3.35
C THR A 55 -10.56 11.22 4.12
N ARG A 56 -11.67 10.65 3.64
CA ARG A 56 -12.96 10.74 4.34
C ARG A 56 -12.90 10.13 5.74
N ARG A 57 -12.25 8.99 5.91
CA ARG A 57 -12.14 8.32 7.21
C ARG A 57 -11.27 9.12 8.19
N ALA A 58 -10.15 9.66 7.73
CA ALA A 58 -9.29 10.53 8.54
C ALA A 58 -9.99 11.84 9.01
N VAL A 59 -10.97 12.33 8.25
CA VAL A 59 -11.79 13.50 8.62
C VAL A 59 -12.84 13.15 9.68
N ILE A 60 -13.28 11.90 9.78
CA ILE A 60 -14.30 11.45 10.75
C ILE A 60 -13.67 11.08 12.09
N GLU A 61 -12.37 10.76 12.12
CA GLU A 61 -11.61 10.40 13.33
C GLU A 61 -10.94 11.61 14.02
N ASN A 62 -11.29 12.85 13.63
CA ASN A 62 -10.83 14.12 14.22
C ASN A 62 -11.97 14.85 14.95
#